data_AF-A0A1R3H043-F1
#
_entry.id   AF-A0A1R3H043-F1
#
_cell.length_a   1.000
_cell.length_b   1.000
_cell.length_c   1.000
_cell.angle_alpha   90.00
_cell.angle_beta   90.00
_cell.angle_gamma   90.00
#
_symmetry.space_group_name_H-M   'P 1'
#
loop_
_entity.id
_entity.type
_entity.pdbx_description
1 polymer ?
#
loop_
_entity_poly.entity_id
_entity_poly.type
_entity_poly.pdbx_seq_one_letter_code
_entity_poly.pdbx_strand_id
1 'polypeptide(L)'
;MFSKAHYLLQFRFLVFASNRQFWKDAASRVAATCSTICPNQAEILRETGIESPTNSSELLKKWGCTENDLLNIFSRHPTLRNAQVPPLSSKLELLSSLGITSSDLVKMINCRPRLLSCRINNCFHERLEFFRTLFGSGEVLRKAIVRNPSLLTYDFHDKIKPVIATYEEMGVSGNDLTTMLISRPTMIARTSFNEEKMEFIKKTGVSKGSKMYKYVVALIGISRVETIQEKVANLEKFGCSEDERLAQASKKKVVNIGFPF
;
A
#
# COMPACT_ATOMS: atom_id res chain seq x y z
N MET A 1 2.32 -4.23 35.52
CA MET A 1 3.41 -4.36 34.52
C MET A 1 3.04 -5.53 33.61
N PHE A 2 2.39 -5.26 32.47
CA PHE A 2 1.76 -6.30 31.63
C PHE A 2 2.81 -7.14 30.89
N SER A 3 2.64 -8.47 30.88
CA SER A 3 3.60 -9.40 30.29
C SER A 3 3.72 -9.20 28.77
N LYS A 4 4.97 -9.12 28.28
CA LYS A 4 5.36 -8.90 26.87
C LYS A 4 4.70 -9.86 25.87
N ALA A 5 4.22 -11.01 26.33
CA ALA A 5 3.54 -12.01 25.51
C ALA A 5 2.11 -11.61 25.06
N HIS A 6 1.42 -10.76 25.83
CA HIS A 6 0.00 -10.44 25.60
C HIS A 6 -0.21 -9.47 24.42
N TYR A 7 0.67 -8.48 24.25
CA TYR A 7 0.61 -7.56 23.11
C TYR A 7 0.93 -8.24 21.77
N LEU A 8 1.77 -9.29 21.76
CA LEU A 8 2.16 -10.01 20.55
C LEU A 8 0.98 -10.69 19.84
N LEU A 9 0.03 -11.22 20.61
CA LEU A 9 -1.17 -11.88 20.09
C LEU A 9 -2.24 -10.87 19.65
N GLN A 10 -2.47 -9.81 20.42
CA GLN A 10 -3.51 -8.82 20.12
C GLN A 10 -3.19 -7.95 18.89
N PHE A 11 -1.93 -7.59 18.66
CA PHE A 11 -1.52 -6.87 17.45
C PHE A 11 -1.65 -7.74 16.19
N ARG A 12 -1.45 -9.06 16.27
CA ARG A 12 -1.68 -9.98 15.13
C ARG A 12 -3.13 -9.98 14.67
N PHE A 13 -4.11 -9.96 15.58
CA PHE A 13 -5.53 -9.93 15.23
C PHE A 13 -5.97 -8.59 14.59
N LEU A 14 -5.39 -7.48 15.04
CA LEU A 14 -5.66 -6.15 14.48
C LEU A 14 -5.14 -5.98 13.04
N VAL A 15 -4.09 -6.71 12.67
CA VAL A 15 -3.46 -6.63 11.33
C VAL A 15 -4.32 -7.28 10.24
N PHE A 16 -5.16 -8.26 10.56
CA PHE A 16 -6.00 -8.98 9.58
C PHE A 16 -7.39 -8.38 9.36
N ALA A 17 -7.93 -7.60 10.31
CA ALA A 17 -9.34 -7.20 10.29
C ALA A 17 -9.66 -5.92 9.47
N SER A 18 -8.67 -5.12 9.06
CA SER A 18 -8.93 -3.77 8.49
C SER A 18 -9.10 -3.72 6.96
N ASN A 19 -9.26 -4.88 6.30
CA ASN A 19 -9.41 -4.95 4.85
C ASN A 19 -10.88 -5.09 4.43
N ARG A 20 -11.70 -4.06 4.64
CA ARG A 20 -13.02 -3.94 4.02
C ARG A 20 -13.42 -2.47 3.83
N GLN A 21 -13.71 -2.13 2.58
CA GLN A 21 -14.38 -0.95 2.03
C GLN A 21 -14.00 0.45 2.58
N PHE A 22 -13.50 1.33 1.72
CA PHE A 22 -14.18 2.59 1.32
C PHE A 22 -13.23 3.49 0.51
N TRP A 23 -13.62 3.84 -0.71
CA TRP A 23 -13.17 5.07 -1.36
C TRP A 23 -14.37 5.65 -2.13
N LYS A 24 -14.93 6.74 -1.59
CA LYS A 24 -15.75 7.71 -2.33
C LYS A 24 -15.19 9.10 -2.03
N ASP A 25 -15.30 9.95 -3.05
CA ASP A 25 -15.20 11.42 -3.07
C ASP A 25 -13.79 12.05 -3.00
N ALA A 26 -13.48 13.17 -3.65
CA ALA A 26 -14.09 13.92 -4.77
C ALA A 26 -13.08 14.99 -5.25
N ALA A 27 -13.33 15.50 -6.47
CA ALA A 27 -12.96 16.83 -7.01
C ALA A 27 -11.46 17.16 -7.20
N SER A 28 -11.03 18.15 -7.99
CA SER A 28 -11.49 18.85 -9.20
C SER A 28 -10.42 19.93 -9.42
N ARG A 29 -9.94 20.09 -10.66
CA ARG A 29 -9.65 21.37 -11.35
C ARG A 29 -8.36 21.47 -12.18
N VAL A 30 -8.64 22.00 -13.38
CA VAL A 30 -7.93 22.96 -14.23
C VAL A 30 -6.76 22.46 -15.08
N ALA A 31 -7.03 22.56 -16.39
CA ALA A 31 -6.10 22.44 -17.48
C ALA A 31 -5.11 23.60 -17.50
N ALA A 32 -3.85 23.27 -17.74
CA ALA A 32 -2.93 24.14 -18.45
C ALA A 32 -2.07 23.24 -19.35
N THR A 33 -2.08 23.61 -20.63
CA THR A 33 -1.32 23.09 -21.75
C THR A 33 0.15 23.47 -21.60
N CYS A 34 1.06 22.54 -21.91
CA CYS A 34 2.23 22.85 -22.72
C CYS A 34 2.82 21.56 -23.28
N SER A 35 3.11 21.64 -24.58
CA SER A 35 3.70 20.62 -25.43
C SER A 35 5.14 20.37 -25.02
N THR A 36 5.63 19.14 -25.18
CA THR A 36 7.08 18.92 -25.28
C THR A 36 7.33 18.01 -26.46
N ILE A 37 7.95 18.62 -27.47
CA ILE A 37 8.46 18.02 -28.69
C ILE A 37 9.66 17.16 -28.31
N CYS A 38 9.68 15.90 -28.72
CA CYS A 38 10.88 15.05 -28.74
C CYS A 38 11.44 15.04 -30.17
N PRO A 39 12.78 15.08 -30.38
CA PRO A 39 13.38 14.70 -31.65
C PRO A 39 13.57 13.17 -31.76
N ASN A 40 13.39 12.67 -32.99
CA ASN A 40 13.61 11.31 -33.52
C ASN A 40 15.08 10.81 -33.32
N GLN A 41 15.53 9.59 -33.65
CA GLN A 41 15.11 8.51 -34.57
C GLN A 41 15.90 7.21 -34.26
N ALA A 42 15.38 6.07 -34.75
CA ALA A 42 16.04 4.86 -35.30
C ALA A 42 15.78 3.57 -34.48
N GLU A 43 14.68 2.84 -34.74
CA GLU A 43 14.47 1.79 -35.77
C GLU A 43 15.40 0.57 -35.68
N ILE A 44 14.85 -0.58 -35.26
CA ILE A 44 14.99 -1.87 -35.98
C ILE A 44 13.63 -2.62 -35.91
N LEU A 45 13.12 -2.95 -37.09
CA LEU A 45 11.84 -3.59 -37.44
C LEU A 45 11.75 -5.09 -37.11
N ARG A 46 10.55 -5.59 -36.78
CA ARG A 46 9.90 -6.75 -37.44
C ARG A 46 8.37 -6.61 -37.44
N GLU A 47 7.81 -6.82 -38.63
CA GLU A 47 6.41 -6.70 -39.03
C GLU A 47 5.47 -7.71 -38.36
N THR A 48 4.32 -7.24 -37.90
CA THR A 48 3.00 -7.79 -38.26
C THR A 48 2.09 -6.57 -38.45
N GLY A 49 1.25 -6.58 -39.49
CA GLY A 49 0.32 -5.49 -39.81
C GLY A 49 -0.73 -5.28 -38.73
N ILE A 50 -0.35 -4.63 -37.64
CA ILE A 50 -1.26 -4.20 -36.58
C ILE A 50 -1.66 -2.78 -36.94
N GLU A 51 -2.86 -2.61 -37.47
CA GLU A 51 -3.52 -1.30 -37.54
C GLU A 51 -3.29 -0.57 -36.22
N SER A 52 -2.86 0.68 -36.29
CA SER A 52 -2.70 1.49 -35.07
C SER A 52 -4.05 1.47 -34.35
N PRO A 53 -4.11 1.16 -33.04
CA PRO A 53 -5.38 1.01 -32.35
C PRO A 53 -6.20 2.29 -32.51
N THR A 54 -7.41 2.15 -33.06
CA THR A 54 -8.28 3.27 -33.44
C THR A 54 -8.94 3.89 -32.22
N ASN A 55 -9.08 3.11 -31.15
CA ASN A 55 -9.69 3.53 -29.89
C ASN A 55 -8.99 2.90 -28.67
N SER A 56 -9.36 3.37 -27.47
CA SER A 56 -8.74 2.91 -26.22
C SER A 56 -9.01 1.43 -25.92
N SER A 57 -10.11 0.86 -26.42
CA SER A 57 -10.47 -0.55 -26.18
C SER A 57 -9.54 -1.48 -26.97
N GLU A 58 -9.31 -1.19 -28.25
CA GLU A 58 -8.34 -1.90 -29.09
C GLU A 58 -6.92 -1.82 -28.52
N LEU A 59 -6.51 -0.63 -28.06
CA LEU A 59 -5.21 -0.45 -27.43
C LEU A 59 -5.09 -1.34 -26.18
N LEU A 60 -6.09 -1.32 -25.29
CA LEU A 60 -6.06 -2.15 -24.08
C LEU A 60 -6.06 -3.66 -24.40
N LYS A 61 -6.78 -4.10 -25.45
CA LYS A 61 -6.72 -5.48 -25.94
C LYS A 61 -5.33 -5.88 -26.43
N LYS A 62 -4.64 -4.99 -27.16
CA LYS A 62 -3.25 -5.19 -27.60
C LYS A 62 -2.30 -5.44 -26.42
N TRP A 63 -2.58 -4.84 -25.27
CA TRP A 63 -1.82 -5.05 -24.02
C TRP A 63 -2.28 -6.26 -23.20
N GLY A 64 -3.24 -7.06 -23.71
CA GLY A 64 -3.68 -8.30 -23.11
C GLY A 64 -4.95 -8.21 -22.25
N CYS A 65 -5.67 -7.08 -22.26
CA CYS A 65 -6.98 -7.00 -21.60
C CYS A 65 -8.02 -7.85 -22.34
N THR A 66 -8.73 -8.71 -21.62
CA THR A 66 -9.90 -9.44 -22.13
C THR A 66 -11.14 -8.54 -22.19
N GLU A 67 -12.21 -8.98 -22.86
CA GLU A 67 -13.49 -8.25 -22.85
C GLU A 67 -14.02 -8.02 -21.43
N ASN A 68 -13.88 -9.02 -20.56
CA ASN A 68 -14.29 -8.90 -19.17
C ASN A 68 -13.46 -7.86 -18.40
N ASP A 69 -12.16 -7.78 -18.68
CA ASP A 69 -11.29 -6.73 -18.11
C ASP A 69 -11.78 -5.34 -18.56
N LEU A 70 -12.09 -5.17 -19.85
CA LEU A 70 -12.59 -3.90 -20.37
C LEU A 70 -13.90 -3.47 -19.70
N LEU A 71 -14.85 -4.41 -19.52
CA LEU A 71 -16.11 -4.14 -18.81
C LEU A 71 -15.86 -3.69 -17.36
N ASN A 72 -14.95 -4.36 -16.66
CA ASN A 72 -14.57 -4.01 -15.29
C ASN A 72 -13.84 -2.65 -15.19
N ILE A 73 -12.94 -2.38 -16.13
CA ILE A 73 -12.18 -1.13 -16.19
C ILE A 73 -13.12 0.05 -16.48
N PHE A 74 -13.97 -0.07 -17.49
CA PHE A 74 -14.86 1.01 -17.92
C PHE A 74 -16.04 1.25 -16.99
N SER A 75 -16.54 0.22 -16.29
CA SER A 75 -17.56 0.43 -15.25
C SER A 75 -17.01 1.23 -14.07
N ARG A 76 -15.77 0.97 -13.67
CA ARG A 76 -15.11 1.68 -12.55
C ARG A 76 -14.53 3.02 -12.94
N HIS A 77 -14.21 3.22 -14.23
CA HIS A 77 -13.64 4.46 -14.73
C HIS A 77 -14.07 4.74 -16.18
N PRO A 78 -15.31 5.23 -16.38
CA PRO A 78 -15.91 5.39 -17.71
C PRO A 78 -15.13 6.31 -18.66
N THR A 79 -14.44 7.31 -18.11
CA THR A 79 -13.66 8.28 -18.92
C THR A 79 -12.52 7.64 -19.72
N LEU A 80 -12.06 6.44 -19.36
CA LEU A 80 -11.05 5.71 -20.15
C LEU A 80 -11.59 5.21 -21.50
N ARG A 81 -12.91 5.03 -21.64
CA ARG A 81 -13.52 4.63 -22.92
C ARG A 81 -13.23 5.65 -24.03
N ASN A 82 -13.15 6.92 -23.65
CA ASN A 82 -12.92 8.03 -24.58
C ASN A 82 -11.51 8.63 -24.42
N ALA A 83 -10.58 7.88 -23.80
CA ALA A 83 -9.21 8.33 -23.65
C ALA A 83 -8.50 8.39 -25.01
N GLN A 84 -7.72 9.46 -25.19
CA GLN A 84 -6.89 9.63 -26.38
C GLN A 84 -5.85 8.50 -26.45
N VAL A 85 -5.73 7.89 -27.63
CA VAL A 85 -4.83 6.75 -27.86
C VAL A 85 -3.36 7.13 -27.63
N PRO A 86 -2.82 8.25 -28.15
CA PRO A 86 -1.39 8.53 -28.00
C PRO A 86 -0.94 8.69 -26.53
N PRO A 87 -1.59 9.51 -25.69
CA PRO A 87 -1.21 9.62 -24.27
C PRO A 87 -1.38 8.31 -23.49
N LEU A 88 -2.36 7.49 -23.87
CA LEU A 88 -2.57 6.19 -23.26
C LEU A 88 -1.46 5.20 -23.67
N SER A 89 -1.07 5.17 -24.95
CA SER A 89 0.00 4.30 -25.47
C SER A 89 1.33 4.64 -24.82
N SER A 90 1.74 5.92 -24.82
CA SER A 90 2.99 6.35 -24.20
C SER A 90 3.07 6.00 -22.72
N LYS A 91 1.93 6.00 -22.02
CA LYS A 91 1.87 5.60 -20.61
C LYS A 91 2.04 4.10 -20.42
N LEU A 92 1.42 3.29 -21.25
CA LEU A 92 1.55 1.83 -21.19
C LEU A 92 2.97 1.40 -21.56
N GLU A 93 3.56 2.01 -22.58
CA GLU A 93 4.96 1.85 -22.97
C GLU A 93 5.92 2.26 -21.85
N LEU A 94 5.68 3.41 -21.22
CA LEU A 94 6.47 3.86 -20.07
C LEU A 94 6.41 2.84 -18.92
N LEU A 95 5.24 2.33 -18.58
CA LEU A 95 5.10 1.30 -17.54
C LEU A 95 5.82 0.01 -17.93
N SER A 96 5.73 -0.39 -19.19
CA SER A 96 6.44 -1.56 -19.71
C SER A 96 7.97 -1.39 -19.67
N SER A 97 8.48 -0.17 -19.94
CA SER A 97 9.91 0.15 -19.86
C SER A 97 10.50 -0.03 -18.45
N LEU A 98 9.66 -0.09 -17.41
CA LEU A 98 10.07 -0.43 -16.05
C LEU A 98 10.26 -1.94 -15.82
N GLY A 99 10.15 -2.75 -16.88
CA GLY A 99 10.19 -4.21 -16.82
C GLY A 99 8.91 -4.84 -16.29
N ILE A 100 7.78 -4.11 -16.31
CA ILE A 100 6.47 -4.64 -15.94
C ILE A 100 5.92 -5.46 -17.10
N THR A 101 5.55 -6.71 -16.84
CA THR A 101 4.98 -7.61 -17.85
C THR A 101 3.59 -7.17 -18.25
N SER A 102 3.15 -7.46 -19.48
CA SER A 102 1.78 -7.17 -19.93
C SER A 102 0.73 -7.78 -18.99
N SER A 103 0.97 -9.00 -18.49
CA SER A 103 0.08 -9.65 -17.52
C SER A 103 -0.08 -8.87 -16.21
N ASP A 104 1.03 -8.31 -15.69
CA ASP A 104 1.00 -7.53 -14.46
C ASP A 104 0.42 -6.14 -14.70
N LEU A 105 0.65 -5.58 -15.88
CA LEU A 105 0.02 -4.33 -16.33
C LEU A 105 -1.50 -4.47 -16.34
N VAL A 106 -2.05 -5.55 -16.92
CA VAL A 106 -3.49 -5.84 -16.91
C VAL A 106 -4.02 -5.95 -15.48
N LYS A 107 -3.32 -6.67 -14.58
CA LYS A 107 -3.70 -6.74 -13.14
C LYS A 107 -3.69 -5.37 -12.48
N MET A 108 -2.67 -4.55 -12.73
CA MET A 108 -2.54 -3.19 -12.18
C MET A 108 -3.69 -2.30 -12.65
N ILE A 109 -4.00 -2.31 -13.95
CA ILE A 109 -5.07 -1.50 -14.54
C ILE A 109 -6.42 -1.95 -13.99
N ASN A 110 -6.69 -3.26 -13.93
CA ASN A 110 -7.91 -3.78 -13.30
C ASN A 110 -8.02 -3.37 -11.84
N CYS A 111 -6.94 -3.43 -11.06
CA CYS A 111 -6.97 -3.00 -9.67
C CYS A 111 -7.26 -1.49 -9.54
N ARG A 112 -6.65 -0.67 -10.41
CA ARG A 112 -6.69 0.79 -10.29
C ARG A 112 -6.74 1.50 -11.66
N PRO A 113 -7.91 1.52 -12.34
CA PRO A 113 -8.05 2.12 -13.67
C PRO A 113 -7.62 3.59 -13.72
N ARG A 114 -7.88 4.34 -12.63
CA ARG A 114 -7.53 5.76 -12.50
C ARG A 114 -6.03 6.05 -12.74
N LEU A 115 -5.15 5.07 -12.55
CA LEU A 115 -3.71 5.18 -12.88
C LEU A 115 -3.50 5.71 -14.31
N LEU A 116 -4.32 5.24 -15.27
CA LEU A 116 -4.18 5.60 -16.67
C LEU A 116 -4.65 7.03 -16.97
N SER A 117 -5.43 7.66 -16.10
CA SER A 117 -5.84 9.07 -16.24
C SER A 117 -5.02 10.03 -15.37
N CYS A 118 -4.32 9.54 -14.35
CA CYS A 118 -3.42 10.35 -13.55
C CYS A 118 -2.20 10.77 -14.36
N ARG A 119 -1.75 12.02 -14.20
CA ARG A 119 -0.44 12.43 -14.69
C ARG A 119 0.62 11.71 -13.87
N ILE A 120 1.58 11.10 -14.57
CA ILE A 120 2.80 10.65 -13.93
C ILE A 120 3.61 11.93 -13.67
N ASN A 121 4.02 12.13 -12.42
CA ASN A 121 4.66 13.36 -11.94
C ASN A 121 5.92 13.69 -12.76
N ASN A 122 6.19 14.98 -12.97
CA ASN A 122 7.34 15.50 -13.73
C ASN A 122 8.70 15.02 -13.19
N CYS A 123 8.79 14.62 -11.93
CA CYS A 123 10.02 14.08 -11.32
C CYS A 123 10.16 12.56 -11.50
N PHE A 124 9.77 12.00 -12.65
CA PHE A 124 9.70 10.55 -12.85
C PHE A 124 11.05 9.86 -12.68
N HIS A 125 12.12 10.41 -13.28
CA HIS A 125 13.46 9.84 -13.18
C HIS A 125 14.00 9.88 -11.74
N GLU A 126 13.92 11.04 -11.09
CA GLU A 126 14.33 11.21 -9.69
C GLU A 126 13.59 10.25 -8.76
N ARG A 127 12.29 10.07 -8.97
CA ARG A 127 11.46 9.12 -8.23
C ARG A 127 11.93 7.68 -8.40
N LEU A 128 12.26 7.27 -9.63
CA LEU A 128 12.73 5.91 -9.87
C LEU A 128 14.09 5.67 -9.20
N GLU A 129 15.02 6.62 -9.26
CA GLU A 129 16.30 6.52 -8.55
C GLU A 129 16.13 6.41 -7.03
N PHE A 130 15.24 7.25 -6.46
CA PHE A 130 14.89 7.16 -5.05
C PHE A 130 14.32 5.78 -4.70
N PHE A 131 13.39 5.27 -5.50
CA PHE A 131 12.81 3.96 -5.24
C PHE A 131 13.78 2.80 -5.48
N ARG A 132 14.69 2.89 -6.46
CA ARG A 132 15.76 1.90 -6.65
C ARG A 132 16.62 1.80 -5.39
N THR A 133 16.97 2.94 -4.80
CA THR A 133 17.71 3.00 -3.54
C THR A 133 16.89 2.42 -2.37
N LEU A 134 15.63 2.83 -2.23
CA LEU A 134 14.75 2.37 -1.15
C LEU A 134 14.48 0.86 -1.18
N PHE A 135 14.17 0.32 -2.36
CA PHE A 135 13.81 -1.09 -2.54
C PHE A 135 15.01 -2.01 -2.79
N GLY A 136 16.20 -1.45 -3.01
CA GLY A 136 17.47 -2.17 -3.14
C GLY A 136 17.65 -3.01 -4.40
N SER A 137 16.59 -3.29 -5.16
CA SER A 137 16.68 -3.98 -6.44
C SER A 137 15.53 -3.61 -7.38
N GLY A 138 15.78 -3.72 -8.70
CA GLY A 138 14.77 -3.49 -9.73
C GLY A 138 13.59 -4.46 -9.65
N GLU A 139 13.83 -5.71 -9.23
CA GLU A 139 12.77 -6.70 -9.04
C GLU A 139 11.83 -6.35 -7.89
N VAL A 140 12.38 -5.95 -6.73
CA VAL A 140 11.58 -5.55 -5.57
C VAL A 140 10.82 -4.27 -5.87
N LEU A 141 11.44 -3.32 -6.57
CA LEU A 141 10.77 -2.11 -7.07
C LEU A 141 9.59 -2.46 -7.99
N ARG A 142 9.80 -3.31 -9.00
CA ARG A 142 8.74 -3.76 -9.91
C ARG A 142 7.58 -4.37 -9.11
N LYS A 143 7.88 -5.27 -8.16
CA LYS A 143 6.89 -5.89 -7.28
C LYS A 143 6.11 -4.85 -6.46
N ALA A 144 6.80 -3.84 -5.92
CA ALA A 144 6.18 -2.76 -5.17
C ALA A 144 5.23 -1.91 -6.03
N ILE A 145 5.64 -1.55 -7.26
CA ILE A 145 4.82 -0.79 -8.20
C ILE A 145 3.59 -1.59 -8.64
N VAL A 146 3.76 -2.88 -8.97
CA VAL A 146 2.64 -3.76 -9.35
C VAL A 146 1.64 -3.87 -8.20
N ARG A 147 2.13 -4.01 -6.96
CA ARG A 147 1.27 -4.13 -5.78
C ARG A 147 0.61 -2.81 -5.38
N ASN A 148 1.26 -1.68 -5.64
CA ASN A 148 0.75 -0.35 -5.36
C ASN A 148 1.08 0.66 -6.48
N PRO A 149 0.27 0.70 -7.55
CA PRO A 149 0.55 1.59 -8.67
C PRO A 149 0.53 3.07 -8.31
N SER A 150 -0.05 3.45 -7.16
CA SER A 150 -0.06 4.86 -6.73
C SER A 150 1.29 5.38 -6.25
N LEU A 151 2.30 4.54 -6.08
CA LEU A 151 3.68 5.02 -5.94
C LEU A 151 4.10 5.89 -7.15
N LEU A 152 3.46 5.71 -8.31
CA LEU A 152 3.69 6.51 -9.52
C LEU A 152 2.79 7.76 -9.61
N THR A 153 1.84 7.94 -8.69
CA THR A 153 0.85 9.04 -8.77
C THR A 153 0.81 9.93 -7.54
N TYR A 154 1.21 9.45 -6.36
CA TYR A 154 1.33 10.31 -5.18
C TYR A 154 2.33 11.42 -5.41
N ASP A 155 2.17 12.53 -4.70
CA ASP A 155 3.17 13.57 -4.74
C ASP A 155 4.51 13.06 -4.22
N PHE A 156 5.58 13.32 -4.97
CA PHE A 156 6.88 12.78 -4.63
C PHE A 156 7.55 13.52 -3.48
N HIS A 157 7.48 14.86 -3.49
CA HIS A 157 8.19 15.71 -2.54
C HIS A 157 7.37 16.01 -1.29
N ASP A 158 6.05 16.14 -1.44
CA ASP A 158 5.15 16.53 -0.35
C ASP A 158 4.52 15.31 0.35
N LYS A 159 4.60 14.12 -0.26
CA LYS A 159 3.97 12.91 0.31
C LYS A 159 4.92 11.72 0.45
N ILE A 160 5.56 11.27 -0.63
CA ILE A 160 6.40 10.06 -0.56
C ILE A 160 7.64 10.32 0.31
N LYS A 161 8.48 11.30 -0.04
CA LYS A 161 9.73 11.57 0.70
C LYS A 161 9.50 11.86 2.20
N PRO A 162 8.55 12.73 2.59
CA PRO A 162 8.36 13.05 4.01
C PRO A 162 7.89 11.84 4.81
N VAL A 163 6.97 11.03 4.28
CA VAL A 163 6.49 9.83 4.98
C VAL A 163 7.63 8.83 5.18
N ILE A 164 8.46 8.61 4.16
CA ILE A 164 9.63 7.72 4.27
C ILE A 164 10.60 8.24 5.33
N ALA A 165 10.96 9.53 5.27
CA ALA A 165 11.85 10.16 6.23
C ALA A 165 11.35 10.03 7.68
N THR A 166 10.05 10.25 7.92
CA THR A 166 9.48 10.07 9.27
C THR A 166 9.63 8.64 9.78
N TYR A 167 9.43 7.61 8.95
CA TYR A 167 9.66 6.23 9.38
C TYR A 167 11.15 5.98 9.70
N GLU A 168 12.05 6.53 8.90
CA GLU A 168 13.50 6.41 9.12
C GLU A 168 13.95 7.09 10.42
N GLU A 169 13.47 8.30 10.72
CA GLU A 169 13.69 9.02 11.98
C GLU A 169 13.19 8.23 13.20
N MET A 170 12.09 7.50 13.03
CA MET A 170 11.55 6.61 14.08
C MET A 170 12.38 5.33 14.25
N GLY A 171 13.32 5.05 13.35
CA GLY A 171 14.17 3.86 13.36
C GLY A 171 13.61 2.68 12.57
N VAL A 172 12.64 2.93 11.67
CA VAL A 172 12.09 1.94 10.74
C VAL A 172 12.62 2.22 9.34
N SER A 173 13.74 1.60 8.99
CA SER A 173 14.44 1.82 7.71
C SER A 173 14.83 0.52 7.01
N GLY A 174 15.46 0.63 5.84
CA GLY A 174 16.01 -0.50 5.09
C GLY A 174 14.99 -1.60 4.78
N ASN A 175 15.37 -2.86 5.00
CA ASN A 175 14.53 -4.02 4.66
C ASN A 175 13.20 -4.05 5.44
N ASP A 176 13.17 -3.53 6.66
CA ASP A 176 11.95 -3.47 7.45
C ASP A 176 10.93 -2.52 6.80
N LEU A 177 11.36 -1.32 6.44
CA LEU A 177 10.50 -0.35 5.74
C LEU A 177 10.04 -0.90 4.38
N THR A 178 10.96 -1.45 3.59
CA THR A 178 10.66 -2.07 2.29
C THR A 178 9.61 -3.18 2.41
N THR A 179 9.76 -4.09 3.38
CA THR A 179 8.81 -5.18 3.61
C THR A 179 7.43 -4.63 3.99
N MET A 180 7.38 -3.59 4.82
CA MET A 180 6.11 -3.00 5.21
C MET A 180 5.42 -2.26 4.04
N LEU A 181 6.17 -1.53 3.20
CA LEU A 181 5.61 -0.81 2.05
C LEU A 181 4.99 -1.76 1.03
N ILE A 182 5.63 -2.91 0.78
CA ILE A 182 5.12 -3.93 -0.14
C ILE A 182 3.88 -4.63 0.44
N SER A 183 3.92 -4.97 1.74
CA SER A 183 2.80 -5.66 2.40
C SER A 183 1.60 -4.74 2.65
N ARG A 184 1.80 -3.41 2.72
CA ARG A 184 0.76 -2.41 3.02
C ARG A 184 0.76 -1.26 2.00
N PRO A 185 0.11 -1.43 0.83
CA PRO A 185 -0.02 -0.40 -0.21
C PRO A 185 -0.60 0.95 0.26
N THR A 186 -1.38 0.95 1.33
CA THR A 186 -2.05 2.14 1.86
C THR A 186 -1.16 2.97 2.79
N MET A 187 0.02 2.49 3.16
CA MET A 187 0.86 3.13 4.17
C MET A 187 1.22 4.57 3.77
N ILE A 188 1.82 4.77 2.59
CA ILE A 188 2.19 6.12 2.12
C ILE A 188 1.00 7.08 2.15
N ALA A 189 -0.17 6.65 1.68
CA ALA A 189 -1.35 7.51 1.63
C ALA A 189 -1.87 7.89 3.03
N ARG A 190 -1.95 6.90 3.93
CA ARG A 190 -2.65 7.01 5.20
C ARG A 190 -1.76 7.45 6.36
N THR A 191 -0.45 7.32 6.23
CA THR A 191 0.46 7.69 7.31
C THR A 191 0.33 9.16 7.64
N SER A 192 0.11 9.41 8.91
CA SER A 192 0.27 10.69 9.57
C SER A 192 0.78 10.44 10.99
N PHE A 193 1.68 11.29 11.44
CA PHE A 193 2.16 11.30 12.81
C PHE A 193 1.91 12.70 13.39
N ASN A 194 1.32 12.71 14.58
CA ASN A 194 1.16 13.89 15.42
C ASN A 194 1.67 13.53 16.82
N GLU A 195 1.80 14.51 17.70
CA GLU A 195 2.31 14.31 19.07
C GLU A 195 1.55 13.21 19.82
N GLU A 196 0.22 13.17 19.67
CA GLU A 196 -0.62 12.16 20.31
C GLU A 196 -0.30 10.72 19.85
N LYS A 197 -0.14 10.50 18.54
CA LYS A 197 0.30 9.19 18.01
C LYS A 197 1.69 8.81 18.50
N MET A 198 2.60 9.78 18.63
CA MET A 198 3.92 9.53 19.18
C MET A 198 3.85 9.11 20.64
N GLU A 199 2.95 9.72 21.41
CA GLU A 199 2.68 9.34 22.80
C GLU A 199 2.09 7.92 22.90
N PHE A 200 1.15 7.55 22.03
CA PHE A 200 0.65 6.17 21.97
C PHE A 200 1.78 5.16 21.72
N ILE A 201 2.70 5.46 20.80
CA ILE A 201 3.85 4.59 20.50
C ILE A 201 4.72 4.43 21.75
N LYS A 202 5.03 5.53 22.46
CA LYS A 202 5.80 5.48 23.71
C LYS A 202 5.10 4.66 24.78
N LYS A 203 3.79 4.88 24.99
CA LYS A 203 2.97 4.16 25.97
C LYS A 203 2.90 2.65 25.72
N THR A 204 3.11 2.18 24.49
CA THR A 204 3.18 0.73 24.22
C THR A 204 4.37 0.04 24.90
N GLY A 205 5.43 0.78 25.25
CA GLY A 205 6.65 0.22 25.85
C GLY A 205 7.46 -0.70 24.92
N VAL A 206 7.13 -0.79 23.63
CA VAL A 206 7.86 -1.62 22.67
C VAL A 206 9.18 -0.94 22.30
N SER A 207 10.29 -1.59 22.62
CA SER A 207 11.63 -1.11 22.29
C SER A 207 11.87 -1.06 20.78
N LYS A 208 12.60 -0.03 20.31
CA LYS A 208 12.97 0.18 18.89
C LYS A 208 13.69 -1.02 18.27
N GLY A 209 14.49 -1.76 19.06
CA GLY A 209 15.20 -2.96 18.58
C GLY A 209 14.33 -4.21 18.44
N SER A 210 13.06 -4.16 18.87
CA SER A 210 12.14 -5.28 18.76
C SER A 210 11.59 -5.42 17.34
N LYS A 211 11.50 -6.65 16.82
CA LYS A 211 10.81 -6.96 15.55
C LYS A 211 9.35 -6.47 15.51
N MET A 212 8.73 -6.24 16.68
CA MET A 212 7.37 -5.71 16.79
C MET A 212 7.26 -4.21 16.54
N TYR A 213 8.34 -3.48 16.76
CA TYR A 213 8.33 -2.02 16.77
C TYR A 213 7.81 -1.46 15.44
N LYS A 214 8.33 -1.96 14.32
CA LYS A 214 7.88 -1.57 12.97
C LYS A 214 6.38 -1.76 12.76
N TYR A 215 5.80 -2.85 13.27
CA TYR A 215 4.37 -3.12 13.13
C TYR A 215 3.51 -2.18 13.98
N VAL A 216 3.96 -1.86 15.20
CA VAL A 216 3.30 -0.89 16.09
C VAL A 216 3.30 0.50 15.47
N VAL A 217 4.49 0.98 15.07
CA VAL A 217 4.67 2.28 14.43
C VAL A 217 3.82 2.39 13.16
N ALA A 218 3.85 1.37 12.30
CA ALA A 218 3.04 1.35 11.09
C ALA A 218 1.54 1.36 11.39
N LEU A 219 1.08 0.55 12.35
CA LEU A 219 -0.35 0.47 12.68
C LEU A 219 -0.86 1.80 13.24
N ILE A 220 -0.13 2.42 14.15
CA ILE A 220 -0.49 3.72 14.73
C ILE A 220 -0.43 4.81 13.64
N GLY A 221 0.62 4.82 12.81
CA GLY A 221 0.78 5.79 11.73
C GLY A 221 -0.41 5.82 10.75
N ILE A 222 -0.92 4.65 10.33
CA ILE A 222 -2.02 4.55 9.35
C ILE A 222 -3.43 4.64 9.96
N SER A 223 -3.54 4.46 11.28
CA SER A 223 -4.82 4.48 11.99
C SER A 223 -5.26 5.91 12.29
N ARG A 224 -6.56 6.12 12.41
CA ARG A 224 -7.09 7.38 12.95
C ARG A 224 -6.88 7.40 14.45
N VAL A 225 -6.76 8.59 15.04
CA VAL A 225 -6.55 8.77 16.47
C VAL A 225 -7.68 8.14 17.26
N GLU A 226 -8.93 8.38 16.84
CA GLU A 226 -10.13 7.87 17.49
C GLU A 226 -10.16 6.34 17.49
N THR A 227 -9.72 5.72 16.38
CA THR A 227 -9.60 4.26 16.29
C THR A 227 -8.52 3.70 17.21
N ILE A 228 -7.43 4.44 17.43
CA ILE A 228 -6.38 4.02 18.37
C ILE A 228 -6.93 4.11 19.80
N GLN A 229 -7.54 5.23 20.16
CA GLN A 229 -8.17 5.45 21.48
C GLN A 229 -9.21 4.37 21.80
N GLU A 230 -10.14 4.09 20.88
CA GLU A 230 -11.16 3.06 21.06
C GLU A 230 -10.53 1.68 21.29
N LYS A 231 -9.49 1.34 20.51
CA LYS A 231 -8.79 0.06 20.67
C LYS A 231 -8.06 0.00 22.00
N VAL A 232 -7.39 1.06 22.42
CA VAL A 232 -6.72 1.13 23.74
C VAL A 232 -7.74 0.98 24.86
N ALA A 233 -8.86 1.72 24.81
CA ALA A 233 -9.93 1.62 25.80
C ALA A 233 -10.54 0.21 25.86
N ASN A 234 -10.74 -0.46 24.72
CA ASN A 234 -11.18 -1.85 24.67
C ASN A 234 -10.15 -2.80 25.29
N LEU A 235 -8.87 -2.57 25.06
CA LEU A 235 -7.81 -3.36 25.68
C LEU A 235 -7.72 -3.12 27.19
N GLU A 236 -8.00 -1.92 27.68
CA GLU A 236 -8.06 -1.63 29.12
C GLU A 236 -9.30 -2.26 29.76
N LYS A 237 -10.46 -2.13 29.11
CA LYS A 237 -11.74 -2.65 29.58
C LYS A 237 -11.79 -4.18 29.61
N PHE A 238 -11.19 -4.85 28.62
CA PHE A 238 -11.25 -6.31 28.47
C PHE A 238 -9.90 -7.01 28.71
N GLY A 239 -8.82 -6.26 28.93
CA GLY A 239 -7.46 -6.79 29.17
C GLY A 239 -7.02 -6.79 30.62
N CYS A 240 -7.94 -6.55 31.57
CA CYS A 240 -7.70 -6.69 33.01
C CYS A 240 -8.82 -7.48 33.70
N SER A 241 -8.77 -8.82 33.65
CA SER A 241 -9.18 -9.65 34.78
C SER A 241 -8.28 -10.89 34.91
N GLU A 242 -7.00 -10.68 35.24
CA GLU A 242 -6.20 -11.77 35.83
C GLU A 242 -6.76 -12.16 37.22
N ASP A 243 -7.43 -11.24 37.91
CA ASP A 243 -8.08 -11.50 39.21
C ASP A 243 -9.25 -12.50 39.10
N GLU A 244 -9.94 -12.59 37.96
CA GLU A 244 -10.97 -13.63 37.75
C GLU A 244 -10.37 -14.99 37.37
N ARG A 245 -9.24 -15.02 36.63
CA ARG A 245 -8.62 -16.27 36.18
C ARG A 245 -7.92 -17.01 37.34
N LEU A 246 -7.27 -16.28 38.25
CA LEU A 246 -6.66 -16.86 39.45
C LEU A 246 -7.70 -17.23 40.52
N ALA A 247 -8.81 -16.47 40.64
CA ALA A 247 -9.92 -16.83 41.54
C ALA A 247 -10.65 -18.11 41.11
N GLN A 248 -10.71 -18.40 39.80
CA GLN A 248 -11.33 -19.63 39.29
C GLN A 248 -10.40 -20.85 39.33
N ALA A 249 -9.08 -20.64 39.21
CA ALA A 249 -8.08 -21.69 39.39
C ALA A 249 -7.91 -22.13 40.86
N SER A 250 -8.12 -21.20 41.80
CA SER A 250 -8.04 -21.46 43.25
C SER A 250 -9.24 -22.23 43.81
N LYS A 251 -10.38 -22.27 43.09
CA LYS A 251 -11.59 -23.01 43.46
C LYS A 251 -11.61 -24.47 43.00
N LYS A 252 -10.58 -24.95 42.30
CA LYS A 252 -10.41 -26.36 41.91
C LYS A 252 -9.15 -26.96 42.53
N LYS A 253 -9.15 -27.12 43.84
CA LYS A 253 -8.43 -28.21 44.51
C LYS A 253 -9.30 -28.74 45.65
N VAL A 254 -9.17 -30.05 45.88
CA VAL A 254 -9.95 -30.91 46.76
C VAL A 254 -11.19 -31.54 46.10
N VAL A 255 -10.95 -32.52 45.23
CA VAL A 255 -11.68 -33.78 45.29
C VAL A 255 -10.62 -34.88 45.32
N ASN A 256 -10.39 -35.38 46.52
CA ASN A 256 -9.58 -36.55 46.81
C ASN A 256 -10.44 -37.78 46.45
N ILE A 257 -10.01 -38.61 45.50
CA ILE A 257 -10.58 -39.95 45.35
C ILE A 257 -9.44 -40.90 45.00
N GLY A 258 -8.89 -41.53 46.04
CA GLY A 258 -8.22 -42.81 45.88
C GLY A 258 -9.25 -43.87 45.51
N PHE A 259 -8.85 -44.86 44.73
CA PHE A 259 -9.54 -46.13 44.67
C PHE A 259 -8.54 -47.29 44.82
N PRO A 260 -8.96 -48.39 45.45
CA PRO A 260 -8.10 -49.47 45.92
C PRO A 260 -8.03 -50.65 44.95
N PHE A 261 -6.97 -51.45 45.14
CA PHE A 261 -6.61 -52.75 44.56
C PHE A 261 -6.33 -52.83 43.06
#